data_AF-A0A9N9Y4P5-F1
#
_entry.id   AF-A0A9N9Y4P5-F1
#
_cell.length_a   1.000
_cell.length_b   1.000
_cell.length_c   1.000
_cell.angle_alpha   90.00
_cell.angle_beta   90.00
_cell.angle_gamma   90.00
#
_symmetry.space_group_name_H-M   'P 1'
#
loop_
_entity.id
_entity.type
_entity.pdbx_description
1 polymer ?
#
loop_
_entity_poly.entity_id
_entity_poly.type
_entity_poly.pdbx_seq_one_letter_code
_entity_poly.pdbx_strand_id
1 'polypeptide(L)'
;MPLTQGFGGYATRFVDTALGFATGYTYFFKYMIGTANQLSAFALIMRYWVGDNVNPTVLITVTLIAIILINSVNVRTFGEVEFWICLLKVFTMVGIILLLSILAVGGGPSGGRPGFRYWRDTGPIAEFKVKGDIGRFLRVLSVLFLDMVVPCNSEALAFATHVSKSAAASPFVVANKAAGIIGHDYVINSCIVLFVPLVANSDSYIASRGLCSIAADGKVPPFLPAQLGIECLGFLSLSAL
;
A
#
# COMPACT_ATOMS: atom_id res chain seq x y z
N MET A 1 -22.63 -19.49 -1.83
CA MET A 1 -23.01 -19.22 -0.42
C MET A 1 -21.81 -18.57 0.25
N PRO A 2 -21.92 -17.37 0.84
CA PRO A 2 -20.78 -16.70 1.45
C PRO A 2 -20.30 -17.47 2.68
N LEU A 3 -19.01 -17.84 2.70
CA LEU A 3 -18.37 -18.41 3.89
C LEU A 3 -17.82 -17.28 4.75
N THR A 4 -18.05 -17.37 6.06
CA THR A 4 -17.52 -16.43 7.06
C THR A 4 -16.00 -16.53 7.26
N GLN A 5 -15.34 -17.54 6.68
CA GLN A 5 -13.92 -17.87 6.92
C GLN A 5 -12.91 -17.31 5.88
N GLY A 6 -13.29 -16.32 5.07
CA GLY A 6 -12.38 -15.66 4.12
C GLY A 6 -11.70 -16.61 3.12
N PHE A 7 -10.53 -16.20 2.60
CA PHE A 7 -9.79 -16.98 1.59
C PHE A 7 -9.33 -18.37 2.08
N GLY A 8 -8.98 -18.50 3.37
CA GLY A 8 -8.62 -19.79 3.96
C GLY A 8 -9.77 -20.79 3.96
N GLY A 9 -11.00 -20.34 4.27
CA GLY A 9 -12.20 -21.17 4.22
C GLY A 9 -12.54 -21.66 2.81
N TYR A 10 -12.33 -20.82 1.80
CA TYR A 10 -12.52 -21.23 0.40
C TYR A 10 -11.48 -22.28 -0.04
N ALA A 11 -10.22 -22.11 0.37
CA ALA A 11 -9.17 -23.09 0.11
C ALA A 11 -9.44 -24.45 0.77
N THR A 12 -9.90 -24.46 2.03
CA THR A 12 -10.31 -25.68 2.74
C THR A 12 -11.47 -26.39 2.02
N ARG A 13 -12.45 -25.62 1.51
CA ARG A 13 -13.65 -26.19 0.88
C ARG A 13 -13.40 -26.76 -0.51
N PHE A 14 -12.59 -26.09 -1.32
CA PHE A 14 -12.45 -26.41 -2.75
C PHE A 14 -11.19 -27.17 -3.11
N VAL A 15 -10.15 -27.15 -2.26
CA VAL A 15 -8.86 -27.76 -2.59
C VAL A 15 -8.47 -28.82 -1.57
N ASP A 16 -8.08 -28.41 -0.37
CA ASP A 16 -7.66 -29.33 0.69
C ASP A 16 -7.58 -28.62 2.06
N THR A 17 -7.74 -29.36 3.15
CA THR A 17 -7.67 -28.82 4.52
C THR A 17 -6.27 -28.32 4.89
N ALA A 18 -5.20 -29.00 4.45
CA ALA A 18 -3.83 -28.55 4.67
C ALA A 18 -3.52 -27.26 3.89
N LEU A 19 -4.05 -27.13 2.67
CA LEU A 19 -3.91 -25.92 1.87
C LEU A 19 -4.67 -24.74 2.47
N GLY A 20 -5.86 -24.99 3.03
CA GLY A 20 -6.61 -23.99 3.80
C GLY A 20 -5.86 -23.49 5.04
N PHE A 21 -5.24 -24.40 5.79
CA PHE A 21 -4.36 -24.06 6.92
C PHE A 21 -3.17 -23.20 6.49
N ALA A 22 -2.42 -23.65 5.47
CA ALA A 22 -1.26 -22.92 4.95
C ALA A 22 -1.66 -21.51 4.48
N THR A 23 -2.75 -21.40 3.73
CA THR A 23 -3.26 -20.12 3.23
C THR A 23 -3.63 -19.17 4.37
N GLY A 24 -4.29 -19.66 5.42
CA GLY A 24 -4.61 -18.86 6.61
C GLY A 24 -3.36 -18.23 7.24
N TYR A 25 -2.34 -19.03 7.49
CA TYR A 25 -1.08 -18.55 8.07
C TYR A 25 -0.32 -17.61 7.13
N THR A 26 -0.26 -17.90 5.83
CA THR A 26 0.38 -17.02 4.85
C THR A 26 -0.30 -15.65 4.82
N TYR A 27 -1.64 -15.60 4.85
CA TYR A 27 -2.36 -14.32 4.87
C TYR A 27 -2.14 -13.57 6.18
N PHE A 28 -2.13 -14.25 7.32
CA PHE A 28 -1.80 -13.63 8.61
C PHE A 28 -0.42 -12.94 8.57
N PHE A 29 0.63 -13.66 8.17
CA PHE A 29 1.98 -13.09 8.07
C PHE A 29 2.09 -12.00 7.01
N LYS A 30 1.43 -12.16 5.86
CA LYS A 30 1.36 -11.14 4.81
C LYS A 30 0.86 -9.81 5.37
N TYR A 31 -0.24 -9.81 6.10
CA TYR A 31 -0.82 -8.58 6.63
C TYR A 31 0.01 -7.98 7.77
N MET A 32 0.57 -8.80 8.67
CA MET A 32 1.49 -8.33 9.72
C MET A 32 2.74 -7.65 9.14
N ILE A 33 3.37 -8.26 8.13
CA ILE A 33 4.53 -7.70 7.43
C ILE A 33 4.12 -6.45 6.64
N GLY A 34 2.92 -6.47 6.04
CA GLY A 34 2.32 -5.33 5.35
C GLY A 34 2.20 -4.09 6.24
N THR A 35 1.63 -4.25 7.43
CA THR A 35 1.51 -3.18 8.44
C THR A 35 2.88 -2.59 8.79
N ALA A 36 3.88 -3.43 9.08
CA ALA A 36 5.23 -2.95 9.42
C ALA A 36 5.87 -2.15 8.27
N ASN A 37 5.69 -2.63 7.03
CA ASN A 37 6.21 -1.95 5.84
C ASN A 37 5.52 -0.60 5.60
N GLN A 38 4.21 -0.52 5.85
CA GLN A 38 3.42 0.71 5.72
C GLN A 38 3.80 1.76 6.76
N LEU A 39 3.95 1.37 8.03
CA LEU A 39 4.40 2.29 9.07
C LEU A 39 5.80 2.85 8.80
N SER A 40 6.69 2.02 8.25
CA SER A 40 8.03 2.45 7.82
C SER A 40 7.95 3.50 6.71
N ALA A 41 7.08 3.29 5.71
CA ALA A 41 6.85 4.25 4.63
C ALA A 41 6.22 5.56 5.14
N PHE A 42 5.27 5.48 6.07
CA PHE A 42 4.66 6.64 6.73
C PHE A 42 5.71 7.49 7.44
N ALA A 43 6.56 6.88 8.27
CA ALA A 43 7.58 7.58 9.03
C ALA A 43 8.59 8.29 8.11
N LEU A 44 8.95 7.68 6.98
CA LEU A 44 9.83 8.30 5.99
C LEU A 44 9.21 9.55 5.35
N ILE A 45 7.91 9.53 5.07
CA ILE A 45 7.21 10.66 4.45
C ILE A 45 6.91 11.75 5.48
N MET A 46 6.60 11.39 6.72
CA MET A 46 6.40 12.36 7.80
C MET A 46 7.63 13.24 8.06
N ARG A 47 8.85 12.76 7.74
CA ARG A 47 10.07 13.59 7.79
C ARG A 47 10.00 14.82 6.89
N TYR A 48 9.20 14.77 5.80
CA TYR A 48 8.96 15.94 4.95
C TYR A 48 8.36 17.12 5.72
N TRP A 49 7.50 16.83 6.71
CA TRP A 49 6.78 17.85 7.49
C TRP A 49 7.41 18.11 8.86
N VAL A 50 7.89 17.06 9.53
CA VAL A 50 8.44 17.12 10.88
C VAL A 50 9.94 17.49 10.89
N GLY A 51 10.60 17.42 9.73
CA GLY A 51 12.03 17.63 9.59
C GLY A 51 12.86 16.48 10.16
N ASP A 52 14.19 16.64 10.14
CA ASP A 52 15.15 15.62 10.58
C ASP A 52 15.36 15.57 12.10
N ASN A 53 14.66 16.41 12.85
CA ASN A 53 14.81 16.54 14.30
C ASN A 53 14.14 15.40 15.10
N VAL A 54 13.29 14.59 14.45
CA VAL A 54 12.56 13.49 15.11
C VAL A 54 12.99 12.15 14.54
N ASN A 55 13.34 11.22 15.43
CA ASN A 55 13.72 9.86 15.04
C ASN A 55 12.51 9.12 14.42
N PRO A 56 12.64 8.52 13.21
CA PRO A 56 11.58 7.77 12.56
C PRO A 56 10.94 6.69 13.43
N THR A 57 11.71 6.06 14.32
CA THR A 57 11.21 5.03 15.23
C THR A 57 10.12 5.56 16.15
N VAL A 58 10.22 6.81 16.60
CA VAL A 58 9.20 7.43 17.47
C VAL A 58 7.88 7.57 16.72
N LEU A 59 7.92 7.99 15.46
CA LEU A 59 6.73 8.14 14.62
C LEU A 59 6.04 6.79 14.35
N ILE A 60 6.83 5.73 14.12
CA ILE A 60 6.32 4.37 13.95
C ILE A 60 5.60 3.91 15.22
N THR A 61 6.24 4.03 16.38
CA THR A 61 5.68 3.57 17.66
C THR A 61 4.40 4.31 18.03
N VAL A 62 4.39 5.64 17.89
CA VAL A 62 3.18 6.46 18.18
C VAL A 62 2.03 6.06 17.25
N THR A 63 2.30 5.87 15.96
CA THR A 63 1.26 5.50 14.98
C THR A 63 0.75 4.08 15.23
N LEU A 64 1.63 3.15 15.62
CA LEU A 64 1.23 1.79 15.98
C LEU A 64 0.31 1.78 17.21
N ILE A 65 0.65 2.55 18.25
CA ILE A 65 -0.20 2.70 19.43
C ILE A 65 -1.57 3.28 19.05
N ALA A 66 -1.60 4.30 18.18
CA ALA A 66 -2.84 4.88 17.69
C ALA A 66 -3.71 3.84 16.94
N ILE A 67 -3.10 3.01 16.08
CA ILE A 67 -3.81 1.93 15.38
C ILE A 67 -4.41 0.94 16.39
N ILE A 68 -3.64 0.51 17.38
CA ILE A 68 -4.13 -0.43 18.41
C ILE A 68 -5.33 0.18 19.17
N LEU A 69 -5.27 1.47 19.52
CA LEU A 69 -6.37 2.17 20.19
C LEU A 69 -7.62 2.28 19.32
N ILE A 70 -7.46 2.58 18.02
CA ILE A 70 -8.59 2.65 17.07
C ILE A 70 -9.24 1.28 16.88
N ASN A 71 -8.47 0.19 16.89
CA ASN A 71 -9.01 -1.17 16.80
C ASN A 71 -9.82 -1.59 18.05
N SER A 72 -9.70 -0.87 19.16
CA SER A 72 -10.53 -1.07 20.35
C SER A 72 -11.91 -0.39 20.27
N VAL A 73 -12.14 0.47 19.26
CA VAL A 73 -13.42 1.16 19.04
C VAL A 73 -14.38 0.24 18.29
N ASN A 74 -15.70 0.42 18.53
CA ASN A 74 -16.77 -0.39 17.96
C ASN A 74 -16.61 -0.64 16.44
N VAL A 75 -16.62 -1.93 16.05
CA VAL A 75 -16.44 -2.43 14.68
C VAL A 75 -17.41 -1.79 13.68
N ARG A 76 -18.62 -1.43 14.10
CA ARG A 76 -19.60 -0.78 13.23
C ARG A 76 -19.15 0.60 12.77
N THR A 77 -18.59 1.39 13.69
CA THR A 77 -18.09 2.73 13.40
C THR A 77 -16.85 2.67 12.50
N PHE A 78 -16.00 1.67 12.69
CA PHE A 78 -14.83 1.43 11.83
C PHE A 78 -15.24 1.25 10.35
N GLY A 79 -16.25 0.42 10.09
CA GLY A 79 -16.71 0.16 8.72
C GLY A 79 -17.27 1.39 8.02
N GLU A 80 -18.01 2.24 8.73
CA GLU A 80 -18.54 3.50 8.17
C GLU A 80 -17.42 4.50 7.85
N VAL A 81 -16.48 4.69 8.78
CA VAL A 81 -15.34 5.61 8.60
C VAL A 81 -14.44 5.15 7.46
N GLU A 82 -14.13 3.86 7.40
CA GLU A 82 -13.30 3.29 6.35
C GLU A 82 -13.97 3.42 4.98
N PHE A 83 -15.31 3.28 4.90
CA PHE A 83 -16.05 3.50 3.67
C PHE A 83 -15.88 4.94 3.13
N TRP A 84 -16.09 5.95 3.97
CA TRP A 84 -15.93 7.36 3.57
C TRP A 84 -14.49 7.69 3.16
N ILE A 85 -13.52 7.14 3.89
CA ILE A 85 -12.10 7.32 3.58
C ILE A 85 -11.73 6.59 2.29
N CYS A 86 -12.27 5.41 2.04
CA CYS A 86 -12.07 4.68 0.78
C CYS A 86 -12.64 5.46 -0.41
N LEU A 87 -13.80 6.11 -0.24
CA LEU A 87 -14.34 7.02 -1.25
C LEU A 87 -13.35 8.14 -1.56
N LEU A 88 -12.78 8.78 -0.54
CA LEU A 88 -11.74 9.82 -0.70
C LEU A 88 -10.49 9.27 -1.41
N LYS A 89 -10.03 8.06 -1.06
CA LYS A 89 -8.90 7.38 -1.73
C LYS A 89 -9.18 7.19 -3.22
N VAL A 90 -10.39 6.77 -3.59
CA VAL A 90 -10.77 6.60 -5.00
C VAL A 90 -10.77 7.93 -5.74
N PHE A 91 -11.34 9.00 -5.15
CA PHE A 91 -11.32 10.32 -5.77
C PHE A 91 -9.91 10.86 -5.98
N THR A 92 -9.02 10.72 -5.00
CA THR A 92 -7.62 11.14 -5.15
C THR A 92 -6.89 10.35 -6.23
N MET A 93 -7.11 9.03 -6.33
CA MET A 93 -6.54 8.20 -7.38
C MET A 93 -7.04 8.60 -8.77
N VAL A 94 -8.35 8.82 -8.94
CA VAL A 94 -8.91 9.31 -10.19
C VAL A 94 -8.33 10.67 -10.56
N GLY A 95 -8.19 11.58 -9.60
CA GLY A 95 -7.57 12.90 -9.81
C GLY A 95 -6.13 12.81 -10.31
N ILE A 96 -5.31 11.93 -9.72
CA ILE A 96 -3.92 11.70 -10.17
C ILE A 96 -3.90 11.12 -11.60
N ILE A 97 -4.76 10.14 -11.91
CA ILE A 97 -4.84 9.53 -13.24
C ILE A 97 -5.24 10.58 -14.30
N LEU A 98 -6.21 11.44 -14.00
CA LEU A 98 -6.62 12.52 -14.90
C LEU A 98 -5.50 13.53 -15.11
N LEU A 99 -4.82 13.95 -14.04
CA LEU A 99 -3.68 14.88 -14.11
C LEU A 99 -2.58 14.33 -15.03
N LEU A 100 -2.21 13.07 -14.88
CA LEU A 100 -1.21 12.41 -15.72
C LEU A 100 -1.65 12.28 -17.17
N SER A 101 -2.95 12.02 -17.39
CA SER A 101 -3.51 11.96 -18.75
C SER A 101 -3.43 13.31 -19.45
N ILE A 102 -3.71 14.42 -18.73
CA ILE A 102 -3.58 15.79 -19.24
C ILE A 102 -2.11 16.10 -19.55
N LEU A 103 -1.19 15.72 -18.66
CA LEU A 103 0.24 15.88 -18.89
C LEU A 103 0.74 15.07 -20.09
N ALA A 104 0.23 13.85 -20.28
CA ALA A 104 0.60 13.01 -21.42
C ALA A 104 0.23 13.65 -22.76
N VAL A 105 -0.92 14.34 -22.83
CA VAL A 105 -1.38 15.06 -24.04
C VAL A 105 -0.66 16.42 -24.22
N GLY A 106 0.15 16.83 -23.24
CA GLY A 106 0.99 18.04 -23.30
C GLY A 106 0.38 19.27 -22.62
N GLY A 107 -0.54 19.08 -21.68
CA GLY A 107 -1.04 20.17 -20.82
C GLY A 107 -0.06 20.64 -19.75
N GLY A 108 1.22 20.23 -19.82
CA GLY A 108 2.24 20.59 -18.84
C GLY A 108 2.93 21.93 -19.12
N PRO A 109 3.52 22.58 -18.10
CA PRO A 109 4.28 23.83 -18.24
C PRO A 109 5.45 23.76 -19.23
N SER A 110 5.99 22.56 -19.47
CA SER A 110 7.08 22.33 -20.42
C SER A 110 6.65 22.37 -21.89
N GLY A 111 5.35 22.43 -22.19
CA GLY A 111 4.79 22.46 -23.55
C GLY A 111 5.04 21.20 -24.38
N GLY A 112 5.78 20.23 -23.85
CA GLY A 112 6.06 18.96 -24.51
C GLY A 112 4.89 17.99 -24.39
N ARG A 113 4.68 17.15 -25.40
CA ARG A 113 3.74 16.01 -25.39
C ARG A 113 4.53 14.73 -25.11
N PRO A 114 4.73 14.32 -23.84
CA PRO A 114 5.49 13.11 -23.52
C PRO A 114 4.70 11.82 -23.81
N GLY A 115 3.36 11.90 -23.88
CA GLY A 115 2.50 10.75 -24.14
C GLY A 115 2.89 10.03 -25.42
N PHE A 116 3.21 8.73 -25.29
CA PHE A 116 3.63 7.85 -26.38
C PHE A 116 4.92 8.27 -27.13
N ARG A 117 5.62 9.31 -26.68
CA ARG A 117 6.87 9.77 -27.30
C ARG A 117 7.97 8.70 -27.17
N TYR A 118 8.14 8.18 -25.96
CA TYR A 118 9.14 7.13 -25.68
C TYR A 118 8.83 5.80 -26.37
N TRP A 119 7.55 5.53 -26.65
CA TRP A 119 7.11 4.40 -27.47
C TRP A 119 7.63 4.49 -28.91
N ARG A 120 7.69 5.70 -29.48
CA ARG A 120 8.20 5.92 -30.84
C ARG A 120 9.72 6.07 -30.90
N ASP A 121 10.31 6.79 -29.94
CA ASP A 121 11.73 7.16 -29.99
C ASP A 121 12.66 6.02 -29.51
N THR A 122 12.23 5.20 -28.54
CA THR A 122 13.05 4.10 -27.99
C THR A 122 12.50 2.70 -28.26
N GLY A 123 11.28 2.59 -28.78
CA GLY A 123 10.64 1.31 -29.10
C GLY A 123 10.17 0.52 -27.86
N PRO A 124 9.08 -0.25 -27.99
CA PRO A 124 8.50 -1.03 -26.88
C PRO A 124 9.31 -2.27 -26.48
N ILE A 125 10.25 -2.73 -27.32
CA ILE A 125 11.04 -3.98 -27.13
C ILE A 125 12.55 -3.69 -27.01
N ALA A 126 12.94 -2.46 -26.67
CA ALA A 126 14.34 -2.17 -26.38
C ALA A 126 14.83 -2.87 -25.10
N GLU A 127 16.14 -3.06 -24.98
CA GLU A 127 16.74 -3.69 -23.80
C GLU A 127 16.60 -2.76 -22.57
N PHE A 128 16.04 -3.27 -21.46
CA PHE A 128 15.88 -2.53 -20.21
C PHE A 128 16.77 -3.11 -19.11
N LYS A 129 17.72 -2.29 -18.60
CA LYS A 129 18.70 -2.57 -17.51
C LYS A 129 19.66 -3.75 -17.71
N VAL A 130 19.26 -4.78 -18.45
CA VAL A 130 20.03 -5.99 -18.71
C VAL A 130 20.02 -6.23 -20.22
N LYS A 131 21.13 -6.72 -20.78
CA LYS A 131 21.22 -7.05 -22.21
C LYS A 131 20.52 -8.38 -22.51
N GLY A 132 19.99 -8.53 -23.71
CA GLY A 132 19.34 -9.76 -24.19
C GLY A 132 17.85 -9.88 -23.88
N ASP A 133 17.31 -11.08 -24.06
CA ASP A 133 15.85 -11.33 -24.04
C ASP A 133 15.20 -11.06 -22.68
N ILE A 134 15.94 -11.25 -21.58
CA ILE A 134 15.48 -10.90 -20.23
C ILE A 134 15.26 -9.38 -20.12
N GLY A 135 16.13 -8.58 -20.73
CA GLY A 135 16.01 -7.12 -20.76
C GLY A 135 14.81 -6.65 -21.58
N ARG A 136 14.52 -7.34 -22.68
CA ARG A 136 13.34 -7.08 -23.52
C ARG A 136 12.04 -7.50 -22.83
N PHE A 137 12.04 -8.60 -22.10
CA PHE A 137 10.90 -9.02 -21.29
C PHE A 137 10.62 -8.03 -20.15
N LEU A 138 11.66 -7.63 -19.42
CA LEU A 138 11.55 -6.62 -18.36
C LEU A 138 11.05 -5.27 -18.91
N ARG A 139 11.47 -4.90 -20.13
CA ARG A 139 10.96 -3.72 -20.85
C ARG A 139 9.47 -3.82 -21.16
N VAL A 140 9.00 -4.96 -21.68
CA VAL A 140 7.56 -5.13 -21.98
C VAL A 140 6.72 -5.01 -20.70
N LEU A 141 7.22 -5.56 -19.58
CA LEU A 141 6.57 -5.42 -18.28
C LEU A 141 6.59 -3.99 -17.74
N SER A 142 7.72 -3.26 -17.85
CA SER A 142 7.79 -1.87 -17.41
C SER A 142 6.90 -0.96 -18.26
N VAL A 143 6.82 -1.21 -19.56
CA VAL A 143 6.01 -0.42 -20.48
C VAL A 143 4.51 -0.58 -20.23
N LEU A 144 4.06 -1.76 -19.79
CA LEU A 144 2.66 -2.03 -19.49
C LEU A 144 2.15 -1.30 -18.22
N PHE A 145 3.04 -1.02 -17.26
CA PHE A 145 2.66 -0.44 -15.96
C PHE A 145 3.20 0.98 -15.71
N LEU A 146 4.24 1.44 -16.43
CA LEU A 146 4.99 2.66 -16.12
C LEU A 146 5.28 3.57 -17.33
N ASP A 147 5.70 3.02 -18.47
CA ASP A 147 6.46 3.82 -19.47
C ASP A 147 5.62 4.58 -20.51
N MET A 148 4.40 5.00 -20.17
CA MET A 148 3.64 5.90 -21.06
C MET A 148 4.00 7.38 -20.83
N VAL A 149 4.47 7.74 -19.63
CA VAL A 149 4.66 9.14 -19.20
C VAL A 149 6.11 9.46 -18.83
N VAL A 150 6.93 8.47 -18.44
CA VAL A 150 8.30 8.67 -17.94
C VAL A 150 9.30 7.80 -18.70
N PRO A 151 10.49 8.34 -19.08
CA PRO A 151 11.54 7.53 -19.70
C PRO A 151 12.17 6.54 -18.72
N CYS A 152 12.29 5.28 -19.16
CA CYS A 152 12.81 4.15 -18.37
C CYS A 152 14.29 4.32 -17.96
N ASN A 153 15.04 5.15 -18.68
CA ASN A 153 16.45 5.44 -18.47
C ASN A 153 16.67 6.73 -17.66
N SER A 154 15.62 7.33 -17.09
CA SER A 154 15.80 8.51 -16.24
C SER A 154 16.46 8.15 -14.91
N GLU A 155 17.45 8.96 -14.51
CA GLU A 155 18.07 8.87 -13.17
C GLU A 155 17.04 9.09 -12.05
N ALA A 156 15.94 9.80 -12.34
CA ALA A 156 14.82 9.98 -11.42
C ALA A 156 14.10 8.66 -11.06
N LEU A 157 13.96 7.72 -12.00
CA LEU A 157 13.45 6.35 -11.73
C LEU A 157 14.49 5.48 -11.02
N ALA A 158 15.77 5.63 -11.37
CA ALA A 158 16.86 4.89 -10.74
C ALA A 158 16.98 5.28 -9.24
N PHE A 159 16.97 6.58 -8.94
CA PHE A 159 16.95 7.11 -7.58
C PHE A 159 15.67 6.69 -6.83
N ALA A 160 14.50 6.70 -7.47
CA ALA A 160 13.26 6.19 -6.88
C ALA A 160 13.33 4.69 -6.49
N THR A 161 14.19 3.90 -7.14
CA THR A 161 14.42 2.50 -6.75
C THR A 161 15.37 2.38 -5.55
N HIS A 162 16.29 3.32 -5.37
CA HIS A 162 17.29 3.34 -4.29
C HIS A 162 16.81 4.10 -3.03
N VAL A 163 15.88 5.05 -3.17
CA VAL A 163 15.27 5.76 -2.06
C VAL A 163 14.03 4.99 -1.60
N SER A 164 14.29 4.09 -0.66
CA SER A 164 13.38 3.51 0.33
C SER A 164 11.89 3.68 0.04
N LYS A 165 11.24 2.57 -0.36
CA LYS A 165 9.79 2.22 -0.31
C LYS A 165 8.80 3.34 0.07
N SER A 166 8.88 4.48 -0.60
CA SER A 166 8.01 5.64 -0.38
C SER A 166 7.13 5.77 -1.60
N ALA A 167 5.86 6.12 -1.42
CA ALA A 167 5.00 6.47 -2.54
C ALA A 167 5.51 7.71 -3.32
N ALA A 168 6.49 8.45 -2.78
CA ALA A 168 7.27 9.46 -3.53
C ALA A 168 8.15 8.88 -4.66
N ALA A 169 8.46 7.58 -4.60
CA ALA A 169 9.12 6.82 -5.67
C ALA A 169 8.14 6.32 -6.74
N SER A 170 6.84 6.58 -6.58
CA SER A 170 5.85 6.15 -7.55
C SER A 170 6.12 6.82 -8.90
N PRO A 171 6.08 6.06 -10.01
CA PRO A 171 6.29 6.58 -11.36
C PRO A 171 5.35 7.72 -11.73
N PHE A 172 4.16 7.76 -11.13
CA PHE A 172 3.20 8.85 -11.25
C PHE A 172 3.68 10.16 -10.63
N VAL A 173 4.36 10.07 -9.48
CA VAL A 173 4.96 11.22 -8.79
C VAL A 173 6.18 11.71 -9.55
N VAL A 174 6.99 10.79 -10.07
CA VAL A 174 8.16 11.12 -10.89
C VAL A 174 7.77 11.83 -12.18
N ALA A 175 6.69 11.40 -12.84
CA ALA A 175 6.14 12.06 -14.03
C ALA A 175 5.79 13.53 -13.77
N ASN A 176 5.09 13.80 -12.67
CA ASN A 176 4.65 15.16 -12.33
C ASN A 176 5.82 16.06 -11.94
N LYS A 177 6.84 15.52 -11.27
CA LYS A 177 8.08 16.24 -10.97
C LYS A 177 8.87 16.57 -12.23
N ALA A 178 8.94 15.63 -13.18
CA ALA A 178 9.52 15.87 -14.50
C ALA A 178 8.73 16.89 -15.32
N ALA A 179 7.42 17.00 -15.10
CA ALA A 179 6.56 18.00 -15.73
C ALA A 179 6.66 19.41 -15.11
N GLY A 180 7.33 19.57 -13.97
CA GLY A 180 7.57 20.88 -13.35
C GLY A 180 6.34 21.50 -12.67
N ILE A 181 5.37 20.70 -12.22
CA ILE A 181 4.20 21.21 -11.48
C ILE A 181 4.61 21.61 -10.05
N ILE A 182 4.46 22.89 -9.73
CA ILE A 182 4.73 23.45 -8.40
C ILE A 182 3.60 23.04 -7.43
N GLY A 183 3.94 22.55 -6.23
CA GLY A 183 2.98 22.22 -5.16
C GLY A 183 2.45 20.78 -5.15
N HIS A 184 2.76 19.97 -6.16
CA HIS A 184 2.38 18.56 -6.27
C HIS A 184 2.88 17.70 -5.10
N ASP A 185 4.13 17.92 -4.68
CA ASP A 185 4.78 17.12 -3.63
C ASP A 185 4.03 17.23 -2.29
N TYR A 186 3.51 18.42 -1.96
CA TYR A 186 2.69 18.64 -0.78
C TYR A 186 1.39 17.83 -0.81
N VAL A 187 0.65 17.87 -1.93
CA VAL A 187 -0.63 17.18 -2.08
C VAL A 187 -0.47 15.67 -1.93
N ILE A 188 0.54 15.10 -2.58
CA ILE A 188 0.79 13.66 -2.52
C ILE A 188 1.32 13.23 -1.17
N ASN A 189 2.26 13.97 -0.58
CA ASN A 189 2.76 13.63 0.75
C ASN A 189 1.61 13.69 1.78
N SER A 190 0.70 14.67 1.69
CA SER A 190 -0.50 14.73 2.53
C SER A 190 -1.44 13.54 2.30
N CYS A 191 -1.70 13.15 1.05
CA CYS A 191 -2.53 11.98 0.75
C CYS A 191 -1.90 10.70 1.34
N ILE A 192 -0.59 10.53 1.22
CA ILE A 192 0.08 9.33 1.73
C ILE A 192 0.07 9.30 3.26
N VAL A 193 0.36 10.43 3.92
CA VAL A 193 0.28 10.57 5.39
C VAL A 193 -1.12 10.25 5.90
N LEU A 194 -2.17 10.65 5.17
CA LEU A 194 -3.54 10.31 5.50
C LEU A 194 -3.83 8.82 5.26
N PHE A 195 -3.50 8.29 4.09
CA PHE A 195 -3.97 6.97 3.66
C PHE A 195 -3.17 5.79 4.23
N VAL A 196 -1.87 5.94 4.46
CA VAL A 196 -1.01 4.82 4.89
C VAL A 196 -1.37 4.31 6.29
N PRO A 197 -1.53 5.14 7.32
CA PRO A 197 -2.00 4.66 8.63
C PRO A 197 -3.37 3.97 8.55
N LEU A 198 -4.22 4.41 7.63
CA LEU A 198 -5.55 3.84 7.42
C LEU A 198 -5.46 2.45 6.79
N VAL A 199 -4.59 2.24 5.79
CA VAL A 199 -4.34 0.89 5.25
C VAL A 199 -3.70 -0.02 6.31
N ALA A 200 -2.80 0.53 7.13
CA ALA A 200 -2.13 -0.23 8.19
C ALA A 200 -3.14 -0.70 9.26
N ASN A 201 -4.17 0.10 9.50
CA ASN A 201 -5.29 -0.22 10.36
C ASN A 201 -6.11 -1.39 9.77
N SER A 202 -6.49 -1.30 8.49
CA SER A 202 -7.23 -2.36 7.78
C SER A 202 -6.47 -3.68 7.74
N ASP A 203 -5.16 -3.65 7.44
CA ASP A 203 -4.32 -4.85 7.42
C ASP A 203 -4.25 -5.52 8.79
N SER A 204 -4.11 -4.72 9.86
CA SER A 204 -4.10 -5.22 11.24
C SER A 204 -5.45 -5.81 11.66
N TYR A 205 -6.55 -5.20 11.22
CA TYR A 205 -7.90 -5.72 11.41
C TYR A 205 -8.11 -7.06 10.68
N ILE A 206 -7.70 -7.16 9.42
CA ILE A 206 -7.80 -8.39 8.63
C ILE A 206 -6.88 -9.48 9.19
N ALA A 207 -5.67 -9.15 9.64
CA ALA A 207 -4.77 -10.10 10.30
C ALA A 207 -5.41 -10.70 11.55
N SER A 208 -6.03 -9.85 12.38
CA SER A 208 -6.73 -10.27 13.60
C SER A 208 -7.90 -11.20 13.30
N ARG A 209 -8.76 -10.84 12.33
CA ARG A 209 -9.90 -11.67 11.90
C ARG A 209 -9.46 -12.98 11.25
N GLY A 210 -8.39 -12.94 10.46
CA GLY A 210 -7.76 -14.12 9.88
C GLY A 210 -7.27 -15.08 10.95
N LEU A 211 -6.61 -14.57 12.00
CA LEU A 211 -6.14 -15.38 13.12
C LEU A 211 -7.30 -16.01 13.90
N CYS A 212 -8.36 -15.26 14.21
CA CYS A 212 -9.57 -15.81 14.83
C CYS A 212 -10.23 -16.91 13.97
N SER A 213 -10.19 -16.78 12.64
CA SER A 213 -10.76 -17.81 11.76
C SER A 213 -9.99 -19.13 11.81
N ILE A 214 -8.66 -19.09 11.95
CA ILE A 214 -7.81 -20.28 12.09
C ILE A 214 -7.93 -20.86 13.50
N ALA A 215 -8.17 -20.01 14.50
CA ALA A 215 -8.40 -20.44 15.87
C ALA A 215 -9.74 -21.14 16.06
N ALA A 216 -10.80 -20.68 15.38
CA ALA A 216 -12.09 -21.36 15.34
C ALA A 216 -12.00 -22.77 14.75
N ASP A 217 -11.04 -23.00 13.86
CA ASP A 217 -10.73 -24.32 13.29
C ASP A 217 -9.89 -25.21 14.23
N GLY A 218 -9.47 -24.73 15.40
CA GLY A 218 -8.62 -25.46 16.34
C GLY A 218 -7.17 -25.64 15.91
N LYS A 219 -6.70 -24.83 14.93
CA LYS A 219 -5.40 -24.98 14.28
C LYS A 219 -4.33 -24.01 14.81
N VAL A 220 -4.58 -23.32 15.93
CA VAL A 220 -3.69 -22.32 16.53
C VAL A 220 -2.99 -22.91 17.77
N PRO A 221 -1.69 -22.62 18.00
CA PRO A 221 -0.98 -23.12 19.17
C PRO A 221 -1.58 -22.61 20.50
N PRO A 222 -1.46 -23.37 21.59
CA PRO A 222 -2.24 -23.17 22.83
C PRO A 222 -1.94 -21.85 23.58
N PHE A 223 -0.86 -21.14 23.22
CA PHE A 223 -0.51 -19.84 23.82
C PHE A 223 -1.23 -18.65 23.18
N LEU A 224 -1.84 -18.83 22.01
CA LEU A 224 -2.58 -17.80 21.28
C LEU A 224 -4.07 -18.05 21.51
N PRO A 225 -4.76 -17.29 22.40
CA PRO A 225 -6.17 -17.50 22.62
C PRO A 225 -6.97 -17.25 21.32
N ALA A 226 -8.03 -18.01 21.09
CA ALA A 226 -8.90 -17.85 19.91
C ALA A 226 -9.57 -16.47 19.83
N GLN A 227 -9.64 -15.78 20.98
CA GLN A 227 -10.09 -14.39 21.16
C GLN A 227 -8.97 -13.35 21.08
N LEU A 228 -7.75 -13.67 20.60
CA LEU A 228 -6.64 -12.71 20.42
C LEU A 228 -6.88 -11.80 19.18
N GLY A 229 -8.11 -11.31 19.03
CA GLY A 229 -8.34 -10.10 18.27
C GLY A 229 -7.83 -8.92 19.11
N ILE A 230 -7.24 -7.92 18.45
CA ILE A 230 -6.86 -6.65 19.07
C ILE A 230 -8.04 -6.01 19.86
N GLU A 231 -9.28 -6.46 19.61
CA GLU A 231 -10.50 -6.22 20.39
C GLU A 231 -10.39 -6.58 21.89
N CYS A 232 -9.47 -7.47 22.32
CA CYS A 232 -9.28 -7.83 23.72
C CYS A 232 -8.65 -6.72 24.59
N LEU A 233 -7.91 -5.77 24.03
CA LEU A 233 -7.42 -4.62 24.82
C LEU A 233 -8.56 -3.66 25.19
N GLY A 234 -9.62 -3.61 24.39
CA GLY A 234 -10.86 -2.87 24.70
C GLY A 234 -11.82 -3.64 25.61
N PHE A 235 -11.89 -4.97 25.49
CA PHE A 235 -12.80 -5.78 26.31
C PHE A 235 -12.25 -6.12 27.71
N LEU A 236 -10.94 -6.18 27.90
CA LEU A 236 -10.34 -6.36 29.23
C LEU A 236 -10.55 -5.15 30.16
N SER A 237 -10.95 -3.97 29.65
CA SER A 237 -11.33 -2.82 30.48
C SER A 237 -12.83 -2.71 30.77
N LEU A 238 -13.68 -3.49 30.08
CA LEU A 238 -15.14 -3.41 30.17
C LEU A 238 -15.82 -4.69 30.67
N SER A 239 -15.07 -5.78 30.90
CA SER A 239 -15.55 -6.95 31.64
C SER A 239 -15.00 -7.03 33.08
N ALA A 240 -14.44 -5.93 33.58
CA ALA A 240 -14.03 -5.74 34.97
C ALA A 240 -14.97 -4.79 35.75
N LEU A 241 -16.20 -4.60 35.24
CA LEU A 241 -17.35 -3.98 35.91
C LEU A 241 -18.60 -4.82 35.65
#